data_AF-A0A960GT85-F1
#
_entry.id   AF-A0A960GT85-F1
#
_cell.length_a   1.000
_cell.length_b   1.000
_cell.length_c   1.000
_cell.angle_alpha   90.00
_cell.angle_beta   90.00
_cell.angle_gamma   90.00
#
_symmetry.space_group_name_H-M   'P 1'
#
loop_
_entity.id
_entity.type
_entity.pdbx_description
1 polymer ?
#
loop_
_entity_poly.entity_id
_entity_poly.type
_entity_poly.pdbx_seq_one_letter_code
_entity_poly.pdbx_strand_id
1 'polypeptide(L)'
;MRVYTLPPFADVVDAFSIWRDDVPYVFLARRKTPERIRFDVAHEIGHLVLHSNEPGETTEQEREADAFASEFLMPEAGLDEYVRYNATVPELLQIREYFKVSVMALAYAAHRASRLSDWTYRQACITLSQHGFRSGEPGGMANYEMSRVFPSVFGSPSVSAAAIAHDLGIPVSDVHALTFGAELRVAQDTEVTAATVEVQPSASSHGRHLRVV
;
A
#
# COMPACT_ATOMS: atom_id res chain seq x y z
N MET A 1 -8.59 5.99 17.48
CA MET A 1 -9.00 5.72 16.09
C MET A 1 -8.96 4.23 15.81
N ARG A 2 -9.94 3.69 15.09
CA ARG A 2 -10.01 2.29 14.66
C ARG A 2 -10.06 2.24 13.13
N VAL A 3 -9.29 1.36 12.52
CA VAL A 3 -9.24 1.22 11.06
C VAL A 3 -9.65 -0.20 10.69
N TYR A 4 -10.62 -0.32 9.80
CA TYR A 4 -11.17 -1.58 9.33
C TYR A 4 -11.14 -1.65 7.81
N THR A 5 -11.08 -2.86 7.29
CA THR A 5 -11.31 -3.07 5.86
C THR A 5 -12.79 -3.28 5.60
N LEU A 6 -13.26 -2.75 4.48
CA LEU A 6 -14.54 -3.13 3.92
C LEU A 6 -14.44 -4.53 3.30
N PRO A 7 -15.45 -5.38 3.52
CA PRO A 7 -15.50 -6.68 2.87
C PRO A 7 -15.66 -6.50 1.35
N PRO A 8 -15.25 -7.48 0.54
CA PRO A 8 -15.22 -7.35 -0.92
C PRO A 8 -16.57 -7.00 -1.57
N PHE A 9 -17.70 -7.30 -0.91
CA PHE A 9 -19.04 -7.02 -1.42
C PHE A 9 -19.53 -5.58 -1.17
N ALA A 10 -18.78 -4.77 -0.42
CA ALA A 10 -19.10 -3.36 -0.20
C ALA A 10 -18.65 -2.54 -1.41
N ASP A 11 -19.35 -2.71 -2.55
CA ASP A 11 -18.83 -2.28 -3.84
C ASP A 11 -18.89 -0.77 -4.09
N VAL A 12 -19.66 -0.03 -3.30
CA VAL A 12 -20.10 1.33 -3.64
C VAL A 12 -19.11 2.42 -3.18
N VAL A 13 -18.27 2.15 -2.19
CA VAL A 13 -17.42 3.17 -1.54
C VAL A 13 -15.99 2.65 -1.36
N ASP A 14 -15.00 3.48 -1.71
CA ASP A 14 -13.58 3.12 -1.58
C ASP A 14 -13.03 3.34 -0.17
N ALA A 15 -13.46 4.40 0.50
CA ALA A 15 -13.19 4.67 1.91
C ALA A 15 -14.29 5.57 2.49
N PHE A 16 -14.49 5.49 3.80
CA PHE A 16 -15.26 6.49 4.53
C PHE A 16 -14.87 6.49 6.01
N SER A 17 -15.26 7.54 6.71
CA SER A 17 -15.00 7.71 8.14
C SER A 17 -16.21 8.17 8.91
N ILE A 18 -16.22 7.88 10.21
CA ILE A 18 -17.32 8.25 11.11
C ILE A 18 -16.86 8.32 12.56
N TRP A 19 -17.44 9.25 13.32
CA TRP A 19 -17.37 9.28 14.76
C TRP A 19 -18.52 8.45 15.37
N ARG A 20 -18.19 7.52 16.27
CA ARG A 20 -19.18 6.77 17.04
C ARG A 20 -18.71 6.58 18.48
N ASP A 21 -19.53 7.02 19.43
CA ASP A 21 -19.25 6.95 20.86
C ASP A 21 -17.86 7.54 21.21
N ASP A 22 -17.56 8.75 20.69
CA ASP A 22 -16.27 9.45 20.82
C ASP A 22 -15.04 8.69 20.27
N VAL A 23 -15.27 7.64 19.48
CA VAL A 23 -14.22 6.89 18.81
C VAL A 23 -14.30 7.13 17.29
N PRO A 24 -13.21 7.59 16.64
CA PRO A 24 -13.19 7.73 15.19
C PRO A 24 -12.89 6.38 14.53
N TYR A 25 -13.65 6.08 13.48
CA TYR A 25 -13.53 4.90 12.65
C TYR A 25 -13.20 5.30 11.22
N VAL A 26 -12.31 4.54 10.58
CA VAL A 26 -12.02 4.62 9.15
C VAL A 26 -12.23 3.24 8.54
N PHE A 27 -12.94 3.18 7.42
CA PHE A 27 -13.23 1.97 6.67
C PHE A 27 -12.62 2.06 5.28
N LEU A 28 -11.92 1.02 4.83
CA LEU A 28 -11.13 1.04 3.59
C LEU A 28 -11.39 -0.17 2.70
N ALA A 29 -11.63 0.04 1.41
CA ALA A 29 -11.65 -1.01 0.41
C ALA A 29 -10.25 -1.18 -0.21
N ARG A 30 -9.69 -2.40 -0.14
CA ARG A 30 -8.35 -2.70 -0.69
C ARG A 30 -8.36 -3.01 -2.18
N ARG A 31 -8.87 -2.06 -2.98
CA ARG A 31 -9.06 -2.18 -4.43
C ARG A 31 -8.12 -1.31 -5.25
N LYS A 32 -7.56 -0.25 -4.65
CA LYS A 32 -6.58 0.66 -5.27
C LYS A 32 -5.15 0.28 -4.89
N THR A 33 -4.15 0.87 -5.53
CA THR A 33 -2.75 0.66 -5.15
C THR A 33 -2.47 1.09 -3.71
N PRO A 34 -1.44 0.54 -3.04
CA PRO A 34 -1.11 0.92 -1.66
C PRO A 34 -0.97 2.42 -1.44
N GLU A 35 -0.38 3.13 -2.40
CA GLU A 35 -0.21 4.58 -2.34
C GLU A 35 -1.54 5.34 -2.35
N ARG A 36 -2.48 4.88 -3.18
CA ARG A 36 -3.82 5.47 -3.26
C ARG A 36 -4.60 5.21 -1.99
N ILE A 37 -4.47 4.02 -1.41
CA ILE A 37 -5.08 3.72 -0.11
C ILE A 37 -4.50 4.60 0.99
N ARG A 38 -3.19 4.86 0.98
CA ARG A 38 -2.60 5.83 1.93
C ARG A 38 -3.22 7.22 1.78
N PHE A 39 -3.44 7.66 0.54
CA PHE A 39 -4.12 8.93 0.28
C PHE A 39 -5.57 8.91 0.76
N ASP A 40 -6.34 7.86 0.43
CA ASP A 40 -7.72 7.69 0.90
C ASP A 40 -7.77 7.73 2.44
N VAL A 41 -6.87 7.04 3.14
CA VAL A 41 -6.79 7.09 4.61
C VAL A 41 -6.51 8.51 5.12
N ALA A 42 -5.57 9.22 4.51
CA ALA A 42 -5.23 10.58 4.92
C ALA A 42 -6.40 11.56 4.65
N HIS A 43 -7.14 11.35 3.56
CA HIS A 43 -8.36 12.09 3.23
C HIS A 43 -9.44 11.86 4.29
N GLU A 44 -9.70 10.61 4.67
CA GLU A 44 -10.64 10.28 5.74
C GLU A 44 -10.23 10.87 7.10
N ILE A 45 -8.93 10.90 7.39
CA ILE A 45 -8.42 11.59 8.59
C ILE A 45 -8.69 13.09 8.49
N GLY A 46 -8.57 13.69 7.30
CA GLY A 46 -8.96 15.07 7.04
C GLY A 46 -10.40 15.35 7.42
N HIS A 47 -11.34 14.52 6.95
CA HIS A 47 -12.75 14.59 7.34
C HIS A 47 -12.95 14.52 8.86
N LEU A 48 -12.31 13.54 9.50
CA LEU A 48 -12.43 13.35 10.95
C LEU A 48 -11.87 14.53 11.76
N VAL A 49 -10.84 15.22 11.25
CA VAL A 49 -10.19 16.35 11.95
C VAL A 49 -10.92 17.66 11.68
N LEU A 50 -11.24 17.94 10.43
CA LEU A 50 -11.76 19.24 9.99
C LEU A 50 -13.29 19.32 10.05
N HIS A 51 -14.00 18.21 9.85
CA HIS A 51 -15.44 18.21 9.58
C HIS A 51 -16.25 17.35 10.56
N SER A 52 -15.65 16.93 11.69
CA SER A 52 -16.26 16.03 12.69
C SER A 52 -17.66 16.40 13.21
N ASN A 53 -18.04 17.68 13.16
CA ASN A 53 -19.31 18.19 13.69
C ASN A 53 -20.23 18.77 12.61
N GLU A 54 -19.88 18.61 11.34
CA GLU A 54 -20.61 19.20 10.23
C GLU A 54 -21.37 18.11 9.45
N PRO A 55 -22.70 18.22 9.30
CA PRO A 55 -23.47 17.21 8.58
C PRO A 55 -23.28 17.34 7.06
N GLY A 56 -22.95 16.21 6.43
CA GLY A 56 -22.85 16.05 4.98
C GLY A 56 -21.43 16.21 4.44
N GLU A 57 -21.24 15.79 3.19
CA GLU A 57 -20.01 15.96 2.41
C GLU A 57 -20.27 17.01 1.33
N THR A 58 -19.94 18.26 1.63
CA THR A 58 -19.99 19.35 0.65
C THR A 58 -18.77 19.29 -0.27
N THR A 59 -18.89 19.83 -1.48
CA THR A 59 -17.75 19.94 -2.40
C THR A 59 -16.56 20.70 -1.80
N GLU A 60 -16.79 21.60 -0.84
CA GLU A 60 -15.70 22.31 -0.17
C GLU A 60 -14.99 21.43 0.86
N GLN A 61 -15.74 20.70 1.69
CA GLN A 61 -15.16 19.74 2.65
C GLN A 61 -14.33 18.65 1.94
N GLU A 62 -14.81 18.15 0.80
CA GLU A 62 -14.03 17.21 -0.02
C GLU A 62 -12.68 17.80 -0.48
N ARG A 63 -12.68 19.08 -0.88
CA ARG A 63 -11.44 19.78 -1.28
C ARG A 63 -10.53 20.03 -0.09
N GLU A 64 -11.08 20.37 1.07
CA GLU A 64 -10.34 20.60 2.30
C GLU A 64 -9.72 19.28 2.81
N ALA A 65 -10.44 18.16 2.72
CA ALA A 65 -9.94 16.83 3.03
C ALA A 65 -8.83 16.38 2.06
N ASP A 66 -8.97 16.62 0.75
CA ASP A 66 -7.91 16.39 -0.25
C ASP A 66 -6.66 17.24 0.01
N ALA A 67 -6.85 18.52 0.34
CA ALA A 67 -5.75 19.43 0.67
C ALA A 67 -5.03 18.99 1.95
N PHE A 68 -5.80 18.57 2.98
CA PHE A 68 -5.27 17.99 4.19
C PHE A 68 -4.45 16.73 3.89
N ALA A 69 -4.98 15.78 3.11
CA ALA A 69 -4.30 14.55 2.76
C ALA A 69 -2.98 14.81 2.01
N SER A 70 -3.01 15.75 1.07
CA SER A 70 -1.83 16.18 0.31
C SER A 70 -0.75 16.75 1.24
N GLU A 71 -1.10 17.69 2.13
CA GLU A 71 -0.13 18.32 3.05
C GLU A 71 0.35 17.34 4.14
N PHE A 72 -0.52 16.46 4.62
CA PHE A 72 -0.19 15.46 5.63
C PHE A 72 0.82 14.43 5.11
N LEU A 73 0.64 13.97 3.85
CA LEU A 73 1.53 12.98 3.24
C LEU A 73 2.77 13.60 2.59
N MET A 74 2.65 14.83 2.09
CA MET A 74 3.68 15.54 1.35
C MET A 74 3.76 16.99 1.84
N PRO A 75 4.30 17.23 3.04
CA PRO A 75 4.39 18.57 3.60
C PRO A 75 5.25 19.46 2.71
N GLU A 76 4.87 20.74 2.58
CA GLU A 76 5.55 21.72 1.73
C GLU A 76 7.06 21.80 2.03
N ALA A 77 7.44 21.81 3.31
CA ALA A 77 8.85 21.80 3.72
C ALA A 77 9.61 20.55 3.22
N GLY A 78 8.95 19.39 3.18
CA GLY A 78 9.54 18.17 2.63
C GLY A 78 9.66 18.24 1.11
N LEU A 79 8.65 18.77 0.43
CA LEU A 79 8.72 19.00 -1.02
C LEU A 79 9.84 19.98 -1.38
N ASP A 80 10.03 21.01 -0.58
CA ASP A 80 11.09 22.00 -0.74
C ASP A 80 12.50 21.42 -0.63
N GLU A 81 12.68 20.47 0.29
CA GLU A 81 13.96 19.81 0.54
C GLU A 81 14.27 18.73 -0.51
N TYR A 82 13.28 17.92 -0.89
CA TYR A 82 13.50 16.74 -1.72
C TYR A 82 13.20 16.96 -3.21
N VAL A 83 12.34 17.91 -3.58
CA VAL A 83 11.95 18.17 -4.97
C VAL A 83 12.69 19.38 -5.52
N ARG A 84 13.59 19.13 -6.47
CA ARG A 84 14.27 20.20 -7.21
C ARG A 84 13.29 20.96 -8.09
N TYR A 85 13.58 22.24 -8.32
CA TYR A 85 12.77 23.05 -9.23
C TYR A 85 12.77 22.44 -10.64
N ASN A 86 11.57 22.21 -11.18
CA ASN A 86 11.31 21.51 -12.43
C ASN A 86 11.91 20.10 -12.51
N ALA A 87 11.81 19.33 -11.42
CA ALA A 87 12.16 17.92 -11.41
C ALA A 87 11.54 17.15 -12.59
N THR A 88 12.34 16.27 -13.19
CA THR A 88 11.96 15.39 -14.29
C THR A 88 11.11 14.22 -13.80
N VAL A 89 10.38 13.55 -14.71
CA VAL A 89 9.58 12.36 -14.35
C VAL A 89 10.42 11.26 -13.68
N PRO A 90 11.63 10.92 -14.14
CA PRO A 90 12.49 9.98 -13.43
C PRO A 90 12.85 10.40 -12.00
N GLU A 91 13.08 11.69 -11.75
CA GLU A 91 13.34 12.20 -10.40
C GLU A 91 12.08 12.10 -9.52
N LEU A 92 10.90 12.45 -10.06
CA LEU A 92 9.63 12.26 -9.34
C LEU A 92 9.37 10.78 -8.99
N LEU A 93 9.71 9.86 -9.89
CA LEU A 93 9.58 8.43 -9.64
C LEU A 93 10.50 7.92 -8.53
N GLN A 94 11.67 8.54 -8.33
CA GLN A 94 12.55 8.24 -7.20
C GLN A 94 11.99 8.86 -5.91
N ILE A 95 11.55 10.11 -5.96
CA ILE A 95 11.07 10.85 -4.78
C ILE A 95 9.78 10.23 -4.22
N ARG A 96 8.89 9.70 -5.07
CA ARG A 96 7.65 9.06 -4.61
C ARG A 96 7.89 7.89 -3.66
N GLU A 97 9.04 7.22 -3.74
CA GLU A 97 9.39 6.11 -2.85
C GLU A 97 9.61 6.58 -1.42
N TYR A 98 10.10 7.81 -1.24
CA TYR A 98 10.30 8.43 0.06
C TYR A 98 8.96 8.80 0.72
N PHE A 99 8.11 9.53 -0.01
CA PHE A 99 6.79 9.93 0.49
C PHE A 99 5.78 8.78 0.50
N LYS A 100 6.04 7.71 -0.26
CA LYS A 100 5.18 6.53 -0.43
C LYS A 100 3.77 6.89 -0.92
N VAL A 101 3.74 7.69 -1.97
CA VAL A 101 2.52 8.26 -2.59
C VAL A 101 2.52 7.98 -4.09
N SER A 102 1.36 8.14 -4.73
CA SER A 102 1.26 8.03 -6.17
C SER A 102 2.11 9.11 -6.85
N VAL A 103 2.78 8.78 -7.95
CA VAL A 103 3.61 9.79 -8.64
C VAL A 103 2.75 10.94 -9.19
N MET A 104 1.49 10.67 -9.53
CA MET A 104 0.52 11.69 -9.94
C MET A 104 0.20 12.66 -8.80
N ALA A 105 -0.02 12.16 -7.58
CA ALA A 105 -0.23 13.00 -6.40
C ALA A 105 1.02 13.82 -6.06
N LEU A 106 2.22 13.22 -6.17
CA LEU A 106 3.47 13.94 -5.98
C LEU A 106 3.66 15.06 -7.00
N ALA A 107 3.39 14.81 -8.28
CA ALA A 107 3.47 15.83 -9.32
C ALA A 107 2.51 16.99 -9.06
N TYR A 108 1.29 16.69 -8.61
CA TYR A 108 0.31 17.70 -8.22
C TYR A 108 0.77 18.51 -6.99
N ALA A 109 1.23 17.83 -5.93
CA ALA A 109 1.72 18.51 -4.72
C ALA A 109 2.95 19.38 -4.99
N ALA A 110 3.88 18.90 -5.83
CA ALA A 110 5.04 19.68 -6.25
C ALA A 110 4.67 20.90 -7.11
N HIS A 111 3.62 20.81 -7.94
CA HIS A 111 3.08 21.97 -8.67
C HIS A 111 2.45 22.99 -7.70
N ARG A 112 1.63 22.52 -6.74
CA ARG A 112 1.06 23.38 -5.68
C ARG A 112 2.14 24.11 -4.88
N ALA A 113 3.22 23.42 -4.51
CA ALA A 113 4.38 23.98 -3.81
C ALA A 113 5.32 24.82 -4.71
N SER A 114 4.90 25.16 -5.93
CA SER A 114 5.71 25.91 -6.91
C SER A 114 7.08 25.29 -7.24
N ARG A 115 7.25 23.99 -6.99
CA ARG A 115 8.45 23.22 -7.36
C ARG A 115 8.40 22.78 -8.82
N LEU A 116 7.21 22.60 -9.39
CA LEU A 116 7.02 22.41 -10.82
C LEU A 116 6.31 23.62 -11.43
N SER A 117 6.82 24.11 -12.56
CA SER A 117 6.08 25.07 -13.36
C SER A 117 4.84 24.42 -14.00
N ASP A 118 3.86 25.24 -14.38
CA ASP A 118 2.69 24.85 -15.16
C ASP A 118 3.03 23.97 -16.38
N TRP A 119 4.08 24.32 -17.10
CA TRP A 119 4.51 23.58 -18.28
C TRP A 119 5.08 22.22 -17.88
N THR A 120 6.00 22.18 -16.90
CA THR A 120 6.63 20.94 -16.43
C THR A 120 5.60 19.98 -15.84
N TYR A 121 4.68 20.49 -15.03
CA TYR A 121 3.58 19.71 -14.46
C TYR A 121 2.72 19.07 -15.55
N ARG A 122 2.28 19.85 -16.55
CA ARG A 122 1.49 19.32 -17.68
C ARG A 122 2.25 18.24 -18.45
N GLN A 123 3.54 18.46 -18.74
CA GLN A 123 4.36 17.46 -19.42
C GLN A 123 4.51 16.18 -18.58
N ALA A 124 4.78 16.31 -17.28
CA ALA A 124 4.87 15.18 -16.37
C ALA A 124 3.57 14.36 -16.36
N CYS A 125 2.41 15.01 -16.24
CA CYS A 125 1.12 14.33 -16.29
C CYS A 125 0.86 13.58 -17.60
N ILE A 126 1.25 14.16 -18.75
CA ILE A 126 1.12 13.50 -20.06
C ILE A 126 2.00 12.25 -20.10
N THR A 127 3.28 12.39 -19.79
CA THR A 127 4.23 11.27 -19.78
C THR A 127 3.78 10.18 -18.81
N LEU A 128 3.44 10.52 -17.57
CA LEU A 128 2.96 9.57 -16.57
C LEU A 128 1.67 8.86 -17.01
N SER A 129 0.74 9.58 -17.64
CA SER A 129 -0.48 8.97 -18.18
C SER A 129 -0.16 7.94 -19.27
N GLN A 130 0.77 8.24 -20.18
CA GLN A 130 1.20 7.32 -21.25
C GLN A 130 1.89 6.06 -20.70
N HIS A 131 2.52 6.16 -19.53
CA HIS A 131 3.17 5.04 -18.86
C HIS A 131 2.28 4.30 -17.83
N GLY A 132 0.97 4.57 -17.80
CA GLY A 132 0.00 3.81 -17.01
C GLY A 132 -0.19 4.27 -15.55
N PHE A 133 0.37 5.42 -15.16
CA PHE A 133 0.26 5.93 -13.78
C PHE A 133 -1.12 6.55 -13.44
N ARG A 134 -2.06 6.57 -14.39
CA ARG A 134 -3.44 7.04 -14.15
C ARG A 134 -4.31 6.07 -13.35
N SER A 135 -4.04 4.78 -13.42
CA SER A 135 -4.83 3.75 -12.73
C SER A 135 -4.00 2.81 -11.86
N GLY A 136 -2.69 2.75 -12.08
CA GLY A 136 -1.77 1.95 -11.28
C GLY A 136 -0.51 2.73 -10.89
N GLU A 137 0.38 2.05 -10.18
CA GLU A 137 1.70 2.54 -9.83
C GLU A 137 2.74 1.48 -10.21
N PRO A 138 3.11 1.36 -11.51
CA PRO A 138 4.18 0.46 -11.93
C PRO A 138 5.46 0.69 -11.11
N GLY A 139 6.02 -0.39 -10.56
CA GLY A 139 7.19 -0.31 -9.66
C GLY A 139 6.92 0.46 -8.37
N GLY A 140 5.66 0.62 -7.97
CA GLY A 140 5.27 1.20 -6.68
C GLY A 140 5.46 0.23 -5.51
N MET A 141 4.82 0.56 -4.40
CA MET A 141 4.82 -0.23 -3.18
C MET A 141 4.32 -1.66 -3.42
N ALA A 142 5.09 -2.64 -2.95
CA ALA A 142 4.74 -4.05 -3.08
C ALA A 142 3.60 -4.49 -2.15
N ASN A 143 3.48 -3.85 -0.99
CA ASN A 143 2.56 -4.24 0.07
C ASN A 143 1.78 -3.03 0.58
N TYR A 144 0.53 -3.27 1.00
CA TYR A 144 -0.24 -2.31 1.77
C TYR A 144 0.41 -2.07 3.14
N GLU A 145 0.14 -0.89 3.72
CA GLU A 145 0.48 -0.69 5.12
C GLU A 145 -0.36 -1.61 6.01
N MET A 146 0.28 -2.18 7.02
CA MET A 146 -0.33 -3.15 7.92
C MET A 146 0.11 -2.89 9.36
N SER A 147 -0.78 -3.20 10.31
CA SER A 147 -0.43 -3.13 11.72
C SER A 147 0.72 -4.08 12.03
N ARG A 148 1.75 -3.57 12.71
CA ARG A 148 2.86 -4.39 13.22
C ARG A 148 2.41 -5.38 14.29
N VAL A 149 1.22 -5.20 14.87
CA VAL A 149 0.66 -6.09 15.89
C VAL A 149 0.23 -7.42 15.27
N PHE A 150 -0.32 -7.42 14.05
CA PHE A 150 -0.85 -8.66 13.47
C PHE A 150 0.22 -9.74 13.25
N PRO A 151 1.40 -9.44 12.66
CA PRO A 151 2.48 -10.42 12.60
C PRO A 151 2.93 -10.93 13.97
N SER A 152 2.87 -10.11 15.03
CA SER A 152 3.20 -10.54 16.40
C SER A 152 2.14 -11.47 17.00
N VAL A 153 0.85 -11.21 16.73
CA VAL A 153 -0.26 -12.03 17.25
C VAL A 153 -0.37 -13.35 16.49
N PHE A 154 -0.35 -13.31 15.15
CA PHE A 154 -0.44 -14.49 14.29
C PHE A 154 0.88 -15.27 14.18
N GLY A 155 1.99 -14.69 14.63
CA GLY A 155 3.27 -15.40 14.74
C GLY A 155 3.34 -16.36 15.92
N SER A 156 2.39 -16.30 16.86
CA SER A 156 2.29 -17.27 17.95
C SER A 156 1.59 -18.54 17.47
N PRO A 157 2.13 -19.74 17.73
CA PRO A 157 1.49 -21.01 17.36
C PRO A 157 0.13 -21.23 18.05
N SER A 158 -0.22 -20.42 19.05
CA SER A 158 -1.47 -20.53 19.80
C SER A 158 -2.66 -19.79 19.17
N VAL A 159 -2.45 -18.96 18.14
CA VAL A 159 -3.52 -18.12 17.56
C VAL A 159 -3.51 -18.23 16.03
N SER A 160 -4.52 -18.88 15.47
CA SER A 160 -4.78 -18.93 14.03
C SER A 160 -6.08 -18.21 13.68
N ALA A 161 -6.23 -17.73 12.44
CA ALA A 161 -7.46 -17.14 11.95
C ALA A 161 -8.62 -18.14 12.02
N ALA A 162 -8.35 -19.43 11.87
CA ALA A 162 -9.37 -20.48 12.05
C ALA A 162 -9.87 -20.53 13.50
N ALA A 163 -8.96 -20.45 14.48
CA ALA A 163 -9.35 -20.40 15.89
C ALA A 163 -10.13 -19.12 16.21
N ILE A 164 -9.66 -17.96 15.73
CA ILE A 164 -10.38 -16.68 15.90
C ILE A 164 -11.76 -16.72 15.26
N ALA A 165 -11.86 -17.24 14.03
CA ALA A 165 -13.12 -17.38 13.30
C ALA A 165 -14.12 -18.25 14.05
N HIS A 166 -13.67 -19.38 14.57
CA HIS A 166 -14.47 -20.27 15.39
C HIS A 166 -14.97 -19.58 16.66
N ASP A 167 -14.08 -18.91 17.40
CA ASP A 167 -14.43 -18.24 18.66
C ASP A 167 -15.40 -17.06 18.47
N LEU A 168 -15.26 -16.33 17.37
CA LEU A 168 -16.13 -15.21 17.02
C LEU A 168 -17.41 -15.65 16.29
N GLY A 169 -17.50 -16.91 15.84
CA GLY A 169 -18.63 -17.42 15.06
C GLY A 169 -18.75 -16.77 13.68
N ILE A 170 -17.63 -16.39 13.05
CA ILE A 170 -17.59 -15.74 11.73
C ILE A 170 -16.79 -16.57 10.71
N PRO A 171 -17.00 -16.38 9.40
CA PRO A 171 -16.15 -16.98 8.37
C PRO A 171 -14.67 -16.61 8.52
N VAL A 172 -13.76 -17.55 8.22
CA VAL A 172 -12.30 -17.28 8.20
C VAL A 172 -11.95 -16.15 7.21
N SER A 173 -12.68 -16.07 6.09
CA SER A 173 -12.55 -14.98 5.12
C SER A 173 -12.77 -13.60 5.74
N ASP A 174 -13.63 -13.50 6.75
CA ASP A 174 -13.96 -12.24 7.39
C ASP A 174 -12.86 -11.85 8.39
N VAL A 175 -12.27 -12.83 9.08
CA VAL A 175 -11.03 -12.60 9.87
C VAL A 175 -9.91 -12.11 8.96
N HIS A 176 -9.71 -12.74 7.81
CA HIS A 176 -8.70 -12.30 6.84
C HIS A 176 -8.99 -10.91 6.29
N ALA A 177 -10.25 -10.58 6.01
CA ALA A 177 -10.61 -9.22 5.62
C ALA A 177 -10.21 -8.24 6.74
N LEU A 178 -10.76 -8.42 7.94
CA LEU A 178 -10.59 -7.53 9.10
C LEU A 178 -9.13 -7.37 9.55
N THR A 179 -8.30 -8.38 9.34
CA THR A 179 -6.87 -8.38 9.73
C THR A 179 -5.95 -7.92 8.62
N PHE A 180 -6.49 -7.31 7.57
CA PHE A 180 -5.70 -6.89 6.42
C PHE A 180 -4.98 -8.04 5.71
N GLY A 181 -5.48 -9.27 5.81
CA GLY A 181 -4.86 -10.48 5.25
C GLY A 181 -3.52 -10.81 5.93
N ALA A 182 -3.35 -10.43 7.19
CA ALA A 182 -2.07 -10.51 7.91
C ALA A 182 -1.57 -11.91 8.27
N GLU A 183 -2.34 -12.96 8.02
CA GLU A 183 -1.81 -14.31 8.19
C GLU A 183 -0.73 -14.60 7.15
N LEU A 184 0.51 -14.68 7.62
CA LEU A 184 1.58 -15.37 6.92
C LEU A 184 1.19 -16.84 6.84
N ARG A 185 1.06 -17.37 5.61
CA ARG A 185 0.97 -18.82 5.41
C ARG A 185 2.14 -19.47 6.16
N VAL A 186 1.86 -20.43 7.04
CA VAL A 186 2.88 -21.38 7.49
C VAL A 186 3.47 -21.99 6.22
N ALA A 187 4.77 -21.79 6.00
CA ALA A 187 5.48 -22.49 4.95
C ALA A 187 5.24 -23.98 5.21
N GLN A 188 4.53 -24.66 4.29
CA GLN A 188 4.42 -26.11 4.37
C GLN A 188 5.84 -26.65 4.39
N ASP A 189 6.16 -27.41 5.43
CA ASP A 189 7.44 -28.09 5.58
C ASP A 189 7.78 -28.76 4.25
N THR A 190 8.75 -28.19 3.55
CA THR A 190 9.37 -28.90 2.44
C THR A 190 10.15 -30.01 3.13
N GLU A 191 9.63 -31.24 3.09
CA GLU A 191 10.35 -32.43 3.48
C GLU A 191 11.71 -32.40 2.79
N VAL A 192 12.75 -32.05 3.55
CA VAL A 192 14.12 -32.30 3.16
C VAL A 192 14.28 -33.81 3.21
N THR A 193 13.96 -34.46 2.09
CA THR A 193 14.37 -35.84 1.85
C THR A 193 15.90 -35.85 1.91
N ALA A 194 16.41 -36.31 3.05
CA ALA A 194 17.81 -36.58 3.27
C ALA A 194 18.24 -37.70 2.31
N ALA A 195 18.69 -37.32 1.13
CA ALA A 195 19.46 -38.21 0.27
C ALA A 195 20.86 -38.33 0.89
N THR A 196 21.05 -39.41 1.65
CA THR A 196 22.32 -39.86 2.20
C THR A 196 23.34 -39.99 1.07
N VAL A 197 24.36 -39.15 1.08
CA VAL A 197 25.53 -39.28 0.20
C VAL A 197 26.45 -40.33 0.82
N GLU A 198 26.37 -41.57 0.35
CA GLU A 198 27.44 -42.55 0.53
C GLU A 198 28.54 -42.29 -0.52
N VAL A 199 29.72 -41.94 -0.04
CA VAL A 199 30.95 -41.79 -0.83
C VAL A 199 31.68 -43.13 -0.86
N GLN A 200 31.92 -43.67 -2.06
CA GLN A 200 32.95 -44.70 -2.30
C GLN A 200 33.99 -44.19 -3.31
N PRO A 201 35.32 -44.45 -3.11
CA PRO A 201 36.37 -43.82 -3.90
C PRO A 201 36.99 -44.70 -5.01
N SER A 202 37.52 -44.01 -6.04
CA SER A 202 38.50 -44.42 -7.08
C SER A 202 38.01 -45.42 -8.14
N ALA A 203 38.48 -45.46 -9.41
CA ALA A 203 39.69 -44.97 -10.05
C ALA A 203 39.50 -44.84 -11.58
N SER A 204 40.25 -43.91 -12.18
CA SER A 204 40.88 -43.89 -13.51
C SER A 204 40.09 -44.14 -14.82
N SER A 205 40.51 -43.39 -15.85
CA SER A 205 40.78 -43.84 -17.23
C SER A 205 39.76 -43.51 -18.34
N HIS A 206 40.20 -42.57 -19.21
CA HIS A 206 40.05 -42.53 -20.67
C HIS A 206 38.65 -42.36 -21.32
N GLY A 207 38.54 -41.35 -22.20
CA GLY A 207 37.72 -41.46 -23.42
C GLY A 207 36.99 -40.20 -23.89
N ARG A 208 37.49 -39.63 -24.99
CA ARG A 208 36.89 -38.61 -25.87
C ARG A 208 35.41 -38.90 -26.23
N HIS A 209 34.57 -37.86 -26.38
CA HIS A 209 34.13 -37.30 -27.67
C HIS A 209 32.92 -36.36 -27.55
N LEU A 210 32.92 -35.32 -28.40
CA LEU A 210 31.82 -34.40 -28.70
C LEU A 210 30.51 -35.10 -29.14
N ARG A 211 29.35 -34.47 -28.88
CA ARG A 211 28.48 -34.00 -29.98
C ARG A 211 27.43 -32.95 -29.56
N VAL A 212 27.33 -31.95 -30.42
CA VAL A 212 26.29 -30.93 -30.61
C VAL A 212 24.95 -31.56 -30.95
N VAL A 213 23.85 -31.11 -30.31
CA VAL A 213 22.74 -30.30 -30.89
C VAL A 213 22.17 -29.43 -29.77
#